data_AF-A0A7W9QP60-F1
#
_entry.id   AF-A0A7W9QP60-F1
#
_cell.length_a   1.000
_cell.length_b   1.000
_cell.length_c   1.000
_cell.angle_alpha   90.00
_cell.angle_beta   90.00
_cell.angle_gamma   90.00
#
_symmetry.space_group_name_H-M   'P 1'
#
loop_
_entity.id
_entity.type
_entity.pdbx_description
1 polymer ?
#
loop_
_entity_poly.entity_id
_entity_poly.type
_entity_poly.pdbx_seq_one_letter_code
_entity_poly.pdbx_strand_id
1 'polypeptide(L)'
;MVKIIKFVGRGTALLLLATLVALVAYDALAVRPHLARIRDLLAQASPEDASPPEAIRRLIDANVGSPSPHAARLVTSLVYPDFAQRQSRVRNALWSLLLPMHFDKSQMYGIYATLSYNGQDHGLSSFSHREFGKPLSQLSPMQAAATVAITHAPTIYLRDRDRLEKHARTLLVRSHHPH
;
A
#
# COMPACT_ATOMS: atom_id res chain seq x y z
N MET A 1 -31.47 22.48 32.16
CA MET A 1 -30.34 21.66 31.69
C MET A 1 -30.73 20.58 30.67
N VAL A 2 -31.77 19.75 30.90
CA VAL A 2 -32.15 18.63 30.01
C VAL A 2 -32.43 19.04 28.54
N LYS A 3 -33.01 20.22 28.29
CA LYS A 3 -33.26 20.71 26.92
C LYS A 3 -31.97 21.03 26.16
N ILE A 4 -30.98 21.65 26.81
CA ILE A 4 -29.70 22.02 26.18
C ILE A 4 -28.91 20.76 25.80
N ILE A 5 -28.89 19.74 26.67
CA ILE A 5 -28.26 18.44 26.39
C ILE A 5 -28.91 17.75 25.17
N LYS A 6 -30.24 17.83 25.03
CA LYS A 6 -30.96 17.30 23.85
C LYS A 6 -30.67 18.07 22.56
N PHE A 7 -30.50 19.38 22.62
CA PHE A 7 -30.13 20.20 21.45
C PHE A 7 -28.68 19.96 21.02
N VAL A 8 -27.74 19.91 21.97
CA VAL A 8 -26.34 19.55 21.70
C VAL A 8 -26.25 18.13 21.14
N GLY A 9 -26.95 17.16 21.74
CA GLY A 9 -26.99 15.77 21.24
C GLY A 9 -27.53 15.65 19.81
N ARG A 10 -28.61 16.38 19.47
CA ARG A 10 -29.15 16.43 18.11
C ARG A 10 -28.20 17.09 17.12
N GLY A 11 -27.55 18.19 17.51
CA GLY A 11 -26.56 18.88 16.69
C GLY A 11 -25.37 17.98 16.36
N THR A 12 -24.82 17.30 17.36
CA THR A 12 -23.72 16.34 17.17
C THR A 12 -24.14 15.17 16.29
N ALA A 13 -25.34 14.61 16.50
CA ALA A 13 -25.84 13.50 15.69
C ALA A 13 -26.01 13.89 14.21
N LEU A 14 -26.53 15.09 13.93
CA LEU A 14 -26.66 15.62 12.57
C LEU A 14 -25.29 15.82 11.91
N LEU A 15 -24.30 16.33 12.64
CA LEU A 15 -22.95 16.52 12.12
C LEU A 15 -22.28 15.18 11.77
N LEU A 16 -22.39 14.19 12.66
CA LEU A 16 -21.87 12.84 12.39
C LEU A 16 -22.55 12.20 11.18
N LEU A 17 -23.88 12.33 11.07
CA LEU A 17 -24.63 11.83 9.92
C LEU A 17 -24.17 12.52 8.62
N ALA A 18 -24.01 13.83 8.63
CA ALA A 18 -23.53 14.58 7.47
C ALA A 18 -22.12 14.15 7.06
N THR A 19 -21.21 13.93 8.03
CA THR A 19 -19.86 13.40 7.75
C THR A 19 -19.91 12.00 7.14
N LEU A 20 -20.77 11.12 7.66
CA LEU A 20 -20.93 9.77 7.11
C LEU A 20 -21.47 9.80 5.69
N VAL A 21 -22.50 10.61 5.42
CA VAL A 21 -23.07 10.79 4.08
C VAL A 21 -22.01 11.34 3.11
N ALA A 22 -21.22 12.32 3.53
CA ALA A 22 -20.13 12.86 2.72
C ALA A 22 -19.06 11.79 2.40
N LEU A 23 -18.73 10.93 3.37
CA LEU A 23 -17.77 9.84 3.17
C LEU A 23 -18.29 8.78 2.18
N VAL A 24 -19.57 8.41 2.29
CA VAL A 24 -20.23 7.48 1.36
C VAL A 24 -20.34 8.07 -0.05
N ALA A 25 -20.71 9.34 -0.15
CA ALA A 25 -20.75 10.04 -1.44
C ALA A 25 -19.35 10.11 -2.08
N TYR A 26 -18.32 10.38 -1.28
CA TYR A 26 -16.93 10.38 -1.76
C TYR A 26 -16.49 8.99 -2.23
N ASP A 27 -16.79 7.93 -1.47
CA ASP A 27 -16.52 6.55 -1.88
C ASP A 27 -17.15 6.23 -3.24
N ALA A 28 -18.43 6.54 -3.41
CA ALA A 28 -19.18 6.27 -4.63
C ALA A 28 -18.67 7.03 -5.86
N LEU A 29 -18.25 8.28 -5.68
CA LEU A 29 -17.85 9.17 -6.78
C LEU A 29 -16.36 9.15 -7.09
N ALA A 30 -15.50 8.88 -6.09
CA ALA A 30 -14.05 8.95 -6.24
C ALA A 30 -13.34 7.60 -6.17
N VAL A 31 -13.79 6.65 -5.36
CA VAL A 31 -13.10 5.36 -5.16
C VAL A 31 -13.68 4.27 -6.06
N ARG A 32 -15.00 4.06 -5.96
CA ARG A 32 -15.71 2.99 -6.69
C ARG A 32 -15.47 2.94 -8.20
N PRO A 33 -15.42 4.08 -8.93
CA PRO A 33 -15.19 4.07 -10.37
C PRO A 33 -13.85 3.43 -10.79
N HIS A 34 -12.88 3.35 -9.87
CA HIS A 34 -11.55 2.80 -10.15
C HIS A 34 -11.35 1.37 -9.66
N LEU A 35 -12.31 0.78 -8.94
CA LEU A 35 -12.17 -0.56 -8.36
C LEU A 35 -12.00 -1.64 -9.43
N ALA A 36 -12.72 -1.54 -10.55
CA ALA A 36 -12.59 -2.49 -11.66
C ALA A 36 -11.15 -2.48 -12.21
N ARG A 37 -10.62 -1.29 -12.52
CA ARG A 37 -9.25 -1.11 -13.00
C ARG A 37 -8.21 -1.67 -12.02
N ILE A 38 -8.40 -1.47 -10.72
CA ILE A 38 -7.47 -2.01 -9.69
C ILE A 38 -7.54 -3.54 -9.65
N ARG A 39 -8.72 -4.14 -9.79
CA ARG A 39 -8.87 -5.60 -9.87
C ARG A 39 -8.24 -6.16 -11.14
N ASP A 40 -8.41 -5.48 -12.27
CA ASP A 40 -7.78 -5.87 -13.54
C ASP A 40 -6.26 -5.82 -13.43
N LEU A 41 -5.70 -4.81 -12.75
CA LEU A 41 -4.27 -4.74 -12.47
C LEU A 41 -3.78 -5.94 -11.65
N LEU A 42 -4.53 -6.36 -10.62
CA LEU A 42 -4.18 -7.56 -9.85
C LEU A 42 -4.33 -8.85 -10.67
N ALA A 43 -5.33 -8.92 -11.55
CA ALA A 43 -5.56 -10.08 -12.39
C ALA A 43 -4.46 -10.25 -13.47
N GLN A 44 -3.85 -9.14 -13.90
CA GLN A 44 -2.76 -9.12 -14.89
C GLN A 44 -1.37 -9.18 -14.25
N ALA A 45 -1.28 -8.98 -12.94
CA ALA A 45 -0.02 -9.05 -12.22
C ALA A 45 0.56 -10.47 -12.22
N SER A 46 1.86 -10.59 -11.98
CA SER A 46 2.47 -11.90 -11.75
C SER A 46 1.76 -12.60 -10.57
N PRO A 47 1.60 -13.93 -10.58
CA PRO A 47 0.87 -14.63 -9.51
C PRO A 47 1.43 -14.34 -8.11
N GLU A 48 2.76 -14.21 -8.00
CA GLU A 48 3.44 -13.91 -6.74
C GLU A 48 3.47 -12.41 -6.40
N ASP A 49 3.21 -11.49 -7.33
CA ASP A 49 2.88 -10.10 -6.96
C ASP A 49 1.42 -9.96 -6.56
N ALA A 50 0.48 -10.61 -7.26
CA ALA A 50 -0.95 -10.56 -6.94
C ALA A 50 -1.26 -11.17 -5.57
N SER A 51 -0.55 -12.24 -5.21
CA SER A 51 -0.64 -12.91 -3.92
C SER A 51 0.76 -13.27 -3.39
N PRO A 52 1.47 -12.31 -2.76
CA PRO A 52 2.83 -12.52 -2.31
C PRO A 52 2.98 -13.68 -1.31
N PRO A 53 4.08 -14.46 -1.37
CA PRO A 53 4.39 -15.47 -0.36
C PRO A 53 4.46 -14.87 1.05
N GLU A 54 4.16 -15.66 2.08
CA GLU A 54 4.10 -15.17 3.46
C GLU A 54 5.41 -14.54 3.94
N ALA A 55 6.55 -15.08 3.50
CA ALA A 55 7.87 -14.51 3.79
C ALA A 55 8.01 -13.07 3.27
N ILE A 56 7.50 -12.80 2.06
CA ILE A 56 7.46 -11.45 1.47
C ILE A 56 6.50 -10.56 2.24
N ARG A 57 5.30 -11.06 2.61
CA ARG A 57 4.33 -10.29 3.40
C ARG A 57 4.91 -9.82 4.73
N ARG A 58 5.62 -10.69 5.47
CA ARG A 58 6.29 -10.32 6.72
C ARG A 58 7.37 -9.26 6.52
N LEU A 59 8.11 -9.32 5.42
CA LEU A 59 9.09 -8.30 5.08
C LEU A 59 8.41 -6.97 4.69
N ILE A 60 7.27 -7.02 4.00
CA ILE A 60 6.47 -5.82 3.71
C ILE A 60 6.01 -5.17 5.02
N ASP A 61 5.46 -5.96 5.95
CA ASP A 61 5.05 -5.46 7.27
C ASP A 61 6.25 -4.88 8.05
N ALA A 62 7.42 -5.52 8.01
CA ALA A 62 8.62 -4.99 8.64
C ALA A 62 9.13 -3.69 7.99
N ASN A 63 8.81 -3.45 6.72
CA ASN A 63 9.25 -2.27 5.96
C ASN A 63 8.31 -1.09 6.16
N VAL A 64 7.00 -1.34 6.17
CA VAL A 64 5.96 -0.29 6.15
C VAL A 64 4.92 -0.38 7.27
N GLY A 65 5.03 -1.36 8.17
CA GLY A 65 4.09 -1.66 9.25
C GLY A 65 2.81 -2.35 8.78
N SER A 66 2.15 -1.77 7.77
CA SER A 66 1.00 -2.35 7.09
C SER A 66 1.02 -1.95 5.62
N PRO A 67 0.66 -2.86 4.69
CA PRO A 67 0.62 -2.53 3.28
C PRO A 67 -0.46 -1.50 2.95
N SER A 68 -1.54 -1.42 3.74
CA SER A 68 -2.76 -0.72 3.34
C SER A 68 -2.57 0.78 3.05
N PRO A 69 -1.97 1.59 3.93
CA PRO A 69 -1.76 3.01 3.64
C PRO A 69 -0.82 3.24 2.45
N HIS A 70 0.18 2.39 2.29
CA HIS A 70 1.16 2.49 1.19
C HIS A 70 0.53 2.08 -0.14
N ALA A 71 -0.17 0.95 -0.19
CA ALA A 71 -0.92 0.50 -1.35
C ALA A 71 -1.98 1.53 -1.78
N ALA A 72 -2.71 2.11 -0.83
CA ALA A 72 -3.68 3.18 -1.12
C ALA A 72 -3.01 4.42 -1.72
N ARG A 73 -1.84 4.81 -1.21
CA ARG A 73 -1.04 5.90 -1.79
C ARG A 73 -0.57 5.57 -3.21
N LEU A 74 -0.07 4.36 -3.47
CA LEU A 74 0.36 3.91 -4.80
C LEU A 74 -0.79 3.97 -5.81
N VAL A 75 -1.97 3.45 -5.42
CA VAL A 75 -3.18 3.53 -6.26
C VAL A 75 -3.60 4.98 -6.48
N THR A 76 -3.56 5.83 -5.46
CA THR A 76 -3.92 7.25 -5.60
C THR A 76 -2.99 7.95 -6.58
N SER A 77 -1.68 7.69 -6.52
CA SER A 77 -0.70 8.21 -7.48
C SER A 77 -0.92 7.71 -8.91
N LEU A 78 -1.37 6.47 -9.07
CA LEU A 78 -1.71 5.89 -10.38
C LEU A 78 -2.95 6.53 -11.01
N VAL A 79 -3.97 6.81 -10.19
CA VAL A 79 -5.24 7.38 -10.64
C VAL A 79 -5.14 8.90 -10.85
N TYR A 80 -4.33 9.58 -10.04
CA TYR A 80 -4.29 11.04 -9.95
C TYR A 80 -2.85 11.58 -9.96
N PRO A 81 -2.17 11.60 -11.12
CA PRO A 81 -0.76 11.99 -11.22
C PRO A 81 -0.51 13.50 -10.97
N ASP A 82 -1.44 14.39 -11.30
CA ASP A 82 -1.15 15.83 -11.46
C ASP A 82 -1.60 16.74 -10.30
N PHE A 83 -1.82 16.22 -9.10
CA PHE A 83 -2.39 17.02 -8.01
C PHE A 83 -1.38 17.84 -7.21
N ALA A 84 -1.76 19.08 -6.88
CA ALA A 84 -1.06 19.93 -5.92
C ALA A 84 -0.86 19.22 -4.56
N GLN A 85 0.31 19.40 -3.96
CA GLN A 85 0.80 18.58 -2.85
C GLN A 85 -0.08 18.58 -1.59
N ARG A 86 -0.87 19.64 -1.34
CA ARG A 86 -1.83 19.70 -0.23
C ARG A 86 -3.07 18.84 -0.49
N GLN A 87 -3.61 18.84 -1.71
CA GLN A 87 -4.77 18.02 -2.08
C GLN A 87 -4.43 16.53 -2.08
N SER A 88 -3.18 16.18 -2.41
CA SER A 88 -2.66 14.81 -2.34
C SER A 88 -2.74 14.23 -0.93
N ARG A 89 -2.44 15.00 0.13
CA ARG A 89 -2.44 14.47 1.51
C ARG A 89 -3.83 14.06 2.00
N VAL A 90 -4.84 14.92 1.84
CA VAL A 90 -6.23 14.63 2.27
C VAL A 90 -6.77 13.44 1.48
N ARG A 91 -6.53 13.42 0.17
CA ARG A 91 -6.93 12.31 -0.69
C ARG A 91 -6.26 10.99 -0.27
N ASN A 92 -4.94 11.00 -0.05
CA ASN A 92 -4.23 9.81 0.42
C ASN A 92 -4.80 9.29 1.75
N ALA A 93 -5.16 10.18 2.67
CA ALA A 93 -5.79 9.79 3.94
C ALA A 93 -7.17 9.15 3.73
N LEU A 94 -8.03 9.76 2.89
CA LEU A 94 -9.34 9.20 2.54
C LEU A 94 -9.20 7.84 1.85
N TRP A 95 -8.29 7.71 0.89
CA TRP A 95 -8.05 6.45 0.19
C TRP A 95 -7.46 5.38 1.12
N SER A 96 -6.60 5.74 2.07
CA SER A 96 -6.08 4.80 3.07
C SER A 96 -7.16 4.24 3.99
N LEU A 97 -8.24 4.99 4.21
CA LEU A 97 -9.41 4.53 4.97
C LEU A 97 -10.38 3.73 4.11
N LEU A 98 -10.67 4.21 2.89
CA LEU A 98 -11.75 3.68 2.05
C LEU A 98 -11.34 2.44 1.25
N LEU A 99 -10.12 2.41 0.71
CA LEU A 99 -9.67 1.34 -0.16
C LEU A 99 -9.69 -0.05 0.52
N PRO A 100 -9.23 -0.21 1.79
CA PRO A 100 -9.30 -1.48 2.51
C PRO A 100 -10.72 -1.99 2.79
N MET A 101 -11.76 -1.18 2.58
CA MET A 101 -13.15 -1.67 2.66
C MET A 101 -13.58 -2.44 1.40
N HIS A 102 -12.86 -2.29 0.29
CA HIS A 102 -13.17 -2.94 -1.00
C HIS A 102 -12.21 -4.06 -1.38
N PHE A 103 -11.09 -4.18 -0.67
CA PHE A 103 -10.03 -5.14 -0.91
C PHE A 103 -9.63 -5.81 0.40
N ASP A 104 -9.53 -7.14 0.38
CA ASP A 104 -9.07 -7.88 1.55
C ASP A 104 -7.57 -7.63 1.83
N LYS A 105 -7.09 -8.07 2.99
CA LYS A 105 -5.70 -7.88 3.40
C LYS A 105 -4.71 -8.49 2.38
N SER A 106 -5.04 -9.64 1.79
CA SER A 106 -4.20 -10.32 0.79
C SER A 106 -4.07 -9.47 -0.48
N GLN A 107 -5.18 -8.92 -0.95
CA GLN A 107 -5.22 -8.02 -2.10
C GLN A 107 -4.47 -6.72 -1.82
N MET A 108 -4.48 -6.20 -0.58
CA MET A 108 -3.67 -5.02 -0.22
C MET A 108 -2.16 -5.30 -0.31
N TYR A 109 -1.68 -6.49 0.07
CA TYR A 109 -0.30 -6.88 -0.24
C TYR A 109 -0.08 -6.99 -1.75
N GLY A 110 -1.06 -7.51 -2.47
CA GLY A 110 -0.99 -7.65 -3.92
C GLY A 110 -0.81 -6.31 -4.63
N ILE A 111 -1.60 -5.31 -4.24
CA ILE A 111 -1.52 -3.95 -4.75
C ILE A 111 -0.16 -3.34 -4.43
N TYR A 112 0.32 -3.50 -3.18
CA TYR A 112 1.64 -3.03 -2.79
C TYR A 112 2.74 -3.66 -3.66
N ALA A 113 2.76 -4.99 -3.76
CA ALA A 113 3.81 -5.69 -4.49
C ALA A 113 3.79 -5.32 -5.98
N THR A 114 2.61 -5.32 -6.61
CA THR A 114 2.42 -5.02 -8.03
C THR A 114 2.80 -3.58 -8.38
N LEU A 115 2.40 -2.60 -7.57
CA LEU A 115 2.58 -1.17 -7.88
C LEU A 115 3.84 -0.56 -7.27
N SER A 116 4.64 -1.31 -6.52
CA SER A 116 5.89 -0.77 -5.99
C SER A 116 6.91 -0.57 -7.09
N TYR A 117 7.41 0.66 -7.22
CA TYR A 117 8.52 0.96 -8.11
C TYR A 117 9.80 0.31 -7.61
N ASN A 118 10.49 -0.42 -8.47
CA ASN A 118 11.68 -1.18 -8.12
C ASN A 118 12.97 -0.59 -8.73
N GLY A 119 12.88 0.62 -9.31
CA GLY A 119 13.99 1.38 -9.85
C GLY A 119 14.14 1.32 -11.37
N GLN A 120 13.43 0.40 -12.04
CA GLN A 120 13.32 0.36 -13.50
C GLN A 120 11.85 0.27 -13.94
N ASP A 121 11.09 -0.61 -13.30
CA ASP A 121 9.67 -0.84 -13.55
C ASP A 121 8.92 -1.01 -12.22
N HIS A 122 7.78 -1.68 -12.24
CA HIS A 122 6.96 -1.97 -11.06
C HIS A 122 6.84 -3.48 -10.85
N GLY A 123 6.56 -3.89 -9.62
CA GLY A 123 6.42 -5.30 -9.27
C GLY A 123 7.65 -5.84 -8.53
N LEU A 124 7.42 -6.61 -7.46
CA LEU A 124 8.49 -7.28 -6.75
C LEU A 124 9.02 -8.48 -7.55
N SER A 125 8.12 -9.19 -8.23
CA SER A 125 8.48 -10.36 -9.03
C SER A 125 9.37 -9.96 -10.21
N SER A 126 9.05 -8.86 -10.90
CA SER A 126 9.92 -8.32 -11.97
C SER A 126 11.34 -8.05 -11.45
N PHE A 127 11.46 -7.40 -10.29
CA PHE A 127 12.76 -7.16 -9.68
C PHE A 127 13.48 -8.47 -9.33
N SER A 128 12.79 -9.42 -8.70
CA SER A 128 13.39 -10.70 -8.30
C SER A 128 13.90 -11.55 -9.46
N HIS A 129 13.14 -11.58 -10.56
CA HIS A 129 13.56 -12.27 -11.78
C HIS A 129 14.76 -11.57 -12.42
N ARG A 130 14.76 -10.25 -12.49
CA ARG A 130 15.85 -9.48 -13.09
C ARG A 130 17.14 -9.56 -12.27
N GLU A 131 17.05 -9.42 -10.95
CA GLU A 131 18.22 -9.33 -10.07
C GLU A 131 18.76 -10.71 -9.68
N PHE A 132 17.88 -11.70 -9.49
CA PHE A 132 18.26 -13.01 -8.94
C PHE A 132 17.93 -14.19 -9.85
N GLY A 133 17.21 -13.98 -10.95
CA GLY A 133 16.77 -15.05 -11.85
C GLY A 133 15.74 -16.00 -11.23
N LYS A 134 15.06 -15.59 -10.14
CA LYS A 134 14.21 -16.46 -9.32
C LYS A 134 12.84 -15.84 -9.04
N PRO A 135 11.78 -16.65 -8.92
CA PRO A 135 10.51 -16.19 -8.37
C PRO A 135 10.65 -15.85 -6.87
N LEU A 136 9.74 -15.04 -6.34
CA LEU A 136 9.69 -14.59 -4.94
C LEU A 136 9.68 -15.77 -3.96
N SER A 137 8.99 -16.86 -4.30
CA SER A 137 8.91 -18.07 -3.47
C SER A 137 10.24 -18.81 -3.31
N GLN A 138 11.22 -18.58 -4.21
CA GLN A 138 12.52 -19.27 -4.22
C GLN A 138 13.69 -18.37 -3.79
N LEU A 139 13.39 -17.15 -3.34
CA LEU A 139 14.42 -16.24 -2.84
C LEU A 139 14.98 -16.73 -1.51
N SER A 140 16.29 -16.58 -1.35
CA SER A 140 16.88 -16.68 0.00
C SER A 140 16.32 -15.56 0.90
N PRO A 141 16.36 -15.69 2.23
CA PRO A 141 15.86 -14.66 3.12
C PRO A 141 16.47 -13.27 2.86
N MET A 142 17.76 -13.22 2.52
CA MET A 142 18.45 -11.96 2.18
C MET A 142 17.98 -11.40 0.83
N GLN A 143 17.80 -12.26 -0.19
CA GLN A 143 17.30 -11.84 -1.50
C GLN A 143 15.87 -11.31 -1.39
N ALA A 144 15.01 -11.99 -0.64
CA ALA A 144 13.65 -11.55 -0.36
C ALA A 144 13.64 -10.18 0.36
N ALA A 145 14.50 -10.01 1.37
CA ALA A 145 14.62 -8.75 2.08
C ALA A 145 15.12 -7.62 1.17
N ALA A 146 16.08 -7.89 0.29
CA ALA A 146 16.56 -6.92 -0.70
C ALA A 146 15.46 -6.54 -1.71
N THR A 147 14.67 -7.51 -2.17
CA THR A 147 13.53 -7.30 -3.07
C THR A 147 12.46 -6.40 -2.45
N VAL A 148 12.20 -6.50 -1.14
CA VAL A 148 11.26 -5.58 -0.47
C VAL A 148 11.93 -4.25 -0.13
N ALA A 149 13.19 -4.27 0.30
CA ALA A 149 13.96 -3.08 0.68
C ALA A 149 14.10 -2.09 -0.47
N ILE A 150 14.24 -2.58 -1.72
CA ILE A 150 14.44 -1.72 -2.88
C ILE A 150 13.32 -0.69 -3.04
N THR A 151 12.08 -1.04 -2.69
CA THR A 151 10.89 -0.18 -2.89
C THR A 151 10.91 1.11 -2.07
N HIS A 152 11.73 1.17 -1.02
CA HIS A 152 11.82 2.34 -0.15
C HIS A 152 12.58 3.49 -0.81
N ALA A 153 13.69 3.19 -1.50
CA ALA A 153 14.49 4.20 -2.19
C ALA A 153 15.22 3.61 -3.41
N PRO A 154 14.48 3.20 -4.46
CA PRO A 154 15.05 2.40 -5.54
C PRO A 154 16.24 3.05 -6.23
N THR A 155 16.13 4.34 -6.57
CA THR A 155 17.20 5.09 -7.26
C THR A 155 18.48 5.20 -6.43
N ILE A 156 18.37 5.28 -5.09
CA ILE A 156 19.52 5.36 -4.19
C ILE A 156 20.18 3.98 -4.07
N TYR A 157 19.37 2.96 -3.83
CA TYR A 157 19.83 1.60 -3.60
C TYR A 157 20.39 0.90 -4.85
N LEU A 158 19.91 1.25 -6.05
CA LEU A 158 20.52 0.76 -7.29
C LEU A 158 21.89 1.39 -7.56
N ARG A 159 22.14 2.61 -7.07
CA ARG A 159 23.44 3.29 -7.17
C ARG A 159 24.43 2.82 -6.11
N ASP A 160 23.93 2.46 -4.93
CA ASP A 160 24.72 2.04 -3.78
C ASP A 160 24.15 0.74 -3.21
N ARG A 161 24.72 -0.38 -3.67
CA ARG A 161 24.27 -1.73 -3.32
C ARG A 161 24.57 -2.09 -1.87
N ASP A 162 25.61 -1.51 -1.26
CA ASP A 162 25.94 -1.73 0.15
C ASP A 162 24.85 -1.15 1.06
N ARG A 163 24.29 0.00 0.70
CA ARG A 163 23.12 0.56 1.42
C ARG A 163 21.89 -0.32 1.31
N LEU A 164 21.64 -0.91 0.12
CA LEU A 164 20.54 -1.85 -0.06
C LEU A 164 20.72 -3.05 0.86
N GLU A 165 21.93 -3.63 0.88
CA GLU A 165 22.23 -4.80 1.71
C GLU A 165 22.08 -4.49 3.19
N LYS A 166 22.55 -3.32 3.65
CA LYS A 166 22.39 -2.88 5.03
C LYS A 166 20.91 -2.70 5.42
N HIS A 167 20.11 -2.12 4.53
CA HIS A 167 18.66 -1.98 4.76
C HIS A 167 17.97 -3.34 4.76
N ALA A 168 18.30 -4.22 3.81
CA ALA A 168 17.78 -5.59 3.73
C ALA A 168 18.10 -6.40 5.00
N ARG A 169 19.33 -6.34 5.51
CA ARG A 169 19.72 -6.97 6.79
C ARG A 169 18.87 -6.45 7.95
N THR A 170 18.69 -5.14 8.04
CA THR A 170 17.86 -4.51 9.08
C THR A 170 16.41 -4.97 8.98
N LEU A 171 15.88 -5.03 7.77
CA LEU A 171 14.53 -5.46 7.47
C LEU A 171 14.30 -6.92 7.84
N LEU A 172 15.27 -7.78 7.52
CA LEU A 172 15.22 -9.20 7.83
C LEU A 172 15.15 -9.42 9.35
N VAL A 173 15.99 -8.73 10.13
CA VAL A 173 15.94 -8.79 11.60
C VAL A 173 14.57 -8.37 12.13
N ARG A 174 14.00 -7.25 11.63
CA ARG A 174 12.67 -6.78 12.03
C ARG A 174 11.56 -7.77 11.69
N SER A 175 11.64 -8.47 10.56
CA SER A 175 10.61 -9.44 10.14
C SER A 175 10.50 -10.67 11.04
N HIS A 176 11.53 -10.97 11.84
CA HIS A 176 11.51 -12.06 12.84
C HIS A 176 10.95 -11.61 14.19
N HIS A 177 10.83 -10.30 14.41
CA HIS A 177 10.31 -9.69 15.63
C HIS A 177 9.23 -8.66 15.29
N PRO A 178 8.06 -9.11 14.79
CA PRO A 178 6.96 -8.20 14.49
C PRO A 178 6.51 -7.50 15.78
N HIS A 179 6.46 -6.16 15.73
CA HIS A 179 5.92 -5.31 16.80
C HIS A 179 4.40 -5.40 16.88
#